data_AF-A6MER9-F1
#
_entry.id   AF-A6MER9-F1
#
_cell.length_a   1.000
_cell.length_b   1.000
_cell.length_c   1.000
_cell.angle_alpha   90.00
_cell.angle_beta   90.00
_cell.angle_gamma   90.00
#
_symmetry.space_group_name_H-M   'P 1'
#
loop_
_entity.id
_entity.type
_entity.pdbx_description
1 polymer ?
#
loop_
_entity_poly.entity_id
_entity_poly.type
_entity_poly.pdbx_seq_one_letter_code
_entity_poly.pdbx_strand_id
1 'polypeptide(L)' 'MKTNNVEIIKADSLVRRRGVNVERHLKRVAAYCRVSSDSEDQKNSYESQVKHYKDYISQRSDWELAD' A
#
# COMPACT_ATOMS: atom_id res chain seq x y z
N MET A 1 41.95 13.82 34.10
CA MET A 1 41.31 14.59 33.00
C MET A 1 40.53 13.61 32.15
N LYS A 2 39.20 13.75 32.06
CA LYS A 2 38.37 12.87 31.23
C LYS A 2 38.44 13.35 29.78
N THR A 3 38.88 12.51 28.87
CA THR A 3 38.87 12.80 27.43
C THR A 3 37.43 12.68 26.91
N ASN A 4 36.86 13.81 26.49
CA ASN A 4 35.55 13.81 25.83
C ASN A 4 35.70 13.18 24.45
N ASN A 5 35.12 11.99 24.27
CA ASN A 5 35.08 11.31 22.98
C ASN A 5 33.97 11.94 22.14
N VAL A 6 34.33 12.89 21.29
CA VAL A 6 33.38 13.60 20.42
C VAL A 6 33.46 12.96 19.03
N GLU A 7 32.42 12.23 18.64
CA GLU A 7 32.23 11.74 17.27
C GLU A 7 31.24 12.62 16.53
N ILE A 8 31.65 13.15 15.38
CA ILE A 8 30.81 13.98 14.51
C ILE A 8 30.15 13.06 13.49
N ILE A 9 28.86 12.79 13.66
CA ILE A 9 28.06 12.09 12.64
C ILE A 9 27.79 13.09 11.52
N LYS A 10 28.51 12.95 10.41
CA LYS A 10 28.25 13.73 9.19
C LYS A 10 26.85 13.41 8.68
N ALA A 11 26.17 14.42 8.14
CA ALA A 11 24.91 14.20 7.42
C ALA A 11 25.18 13.23 6.26
N ASP A 12 24.68 12.00 6.40
CA ASP A 12 24.72 11.03 5.34
C ASP A 12 23.75 11.50 4.24
N SER A 13 24.30 12.07 3.16
CA SER A 13 23.52 12.48 1.99
C SER A 13 22.93 11.28 1.26
N LEU A 14 23.36 10.06 1.60
CA LEU A 14 22.65 8.83 1.35
C LEU A 14 21.75 8.57 2.56
N VAL A 15 20.72 9.41 2.72
CA VAL A 15 19.46 8.93 3.32
C VAL A 15 19.19 7.62 2.63
N ARG A 16 19.40 6.54 3.37
CA ARG A 16 19.42 5.16 2.89
C ARG A 16 18.17 4.95 2.04
N ARG A 17 18.28 5.15 0.73
CA ARG A 17 17.33 4.67 -0.24
C ARG A 17 17.48 3.17 -0.14
N ARG A 18 16.64 2.55 0.69
CA ARG A 18 16.52 1.09 0.84
C ARG A 18 16.71 0.47 -0.54
N GLY A 19 17.74 -0.37 -0.68
CA GLY A 19 18.04 -1.29 -1.79
C GLY A 19 17.71 -0.79 -3.20
N VAL A 20 18.64 -0.65 -4.12
CA VAL A 20 19.36 -1.75 -4.79
C VAL A 20 18.55 -3.06 -4.89
N ASN A 21 17.25 -2.95 -5.16
CA ASN A 21 16.44 -3.81 -6.03
C ASN A 21 15.05 -3.17 -6.07
N VAL A 22 14.85 -2.17 -6.93
CA VAL A 22 13.49 -1.71 -7.21
C VAL A 22 12.88 -2.73 -8.16
N GLU A 23 12.63 -3.96 -7.67
CA GLU A 23 11.41 -4.64 -8.11
C GLU A 23 10.34 -3.57 -7.99
N ARG A 24 9.64 -3.30 -9.10
CA ARG A 24 8.51 -2.36 -9.09
C ARG A 24 7.51 -2.92 -8.10
N HIS A 25 7.63 -2.50 -6.83
CA HIS A 25 6.74 -2.92 -5.78
C HIS A 25 5.37 -2.46 -6.22
N LEU A 26 4.52 -3.43 -6.51
CA LEU A 26 3.15 -3.15 -6.87
C LEU A 26 2.55 -2.38 -5.69
N LYS A 27 1.76 -1.35 -6.00
CA LYS A 27 1.07 -0.60 -4.97
C LYS A 27 0.03 -1.54 -4.34
N ARG A 28 0.24 -1.89 -3.08
CA ARG A 28 -0.73 -2.63 -2.28
C ARG A 28 -1.97 -1.78 -2.09
N VAL A 29 -3.11 -2.25 -2.58
CA VAL A 29 -4.40 -1.56 -2.53
C VAL A 29 -5.48 -2.45 -1.92
N ALA A 30 -6.46 -1.82 -1.29
CA ALA A 30 -7.66 -2.49 -0.75
C ALA A 30 -8.89 -1.66 -1.11
N ALA A 31 -10.01 -2.33 -1.34
CA ALA A 31 -11.30 -1.68 -1.64
C ALA A 31 -12.22 -1.79 -0.42
N TYR A 32 -12.79 -0.66 0.01
CA TYR A 32 -13.82 -0.62 1.05
C TYR A 32 -15.19 -0.56 0.37
N CYS A 33 -16.02 -1.57 0.59
CA CYS A 33 -17.39 -1.61 0.09
C CYS A 33 -18.35 -1.38 1.26
N ARG A 34 -19.26 -0.40 1.12
CA ARG A 34 -20.33 -0.13 2.09
C ARG A 34 -21.67 -0.42 1.43
N VAL A 35 -22.53 -1.14 2.12
CA VAL A 35 -23.88 -1.44 1.64
C VAL A 35 -24.87 -0.83 2.63
N SER A 36 -25.72 0.09 2.14
CA SER A 36 -26.71 0.79 2.97
C SER A 36 -28.08 0.14 2.84
N SER A 37 -28.67 -0.30 3.96
CA SER A 37 -30.07 -0.79 4.14
C SER A 37 -30.34 -2.29 3.92
N ASP A 38 -30.78 -2.98 4.98
CA ASP A 38 -31.04 -4.43 5.12
C ASP A 38 -32.09 -5.07 4.17
N SER A 39 -31.93 -4.98 2.85
CA SER A 39 -32.83 -5.57 1.83
C SER A 39 -32.10 -6.60 0.93
N GLU A 40 -32.83 -7.55 0.32
CA GLU A 40 -32.28 -8.59 -0.56
C GLU A 40 -31.58 -8.06 -1.83
N ASP A 41 -31.97 -6.87 -2.34
CA ASP A 41 -31.27 -6.17 -3.42
C ASP A 41 -29.82 -5.78 -3.06
N GLN A 42 -29.43 -5.92 -1.78
CA GLN A 42 -28.07 -5.72 -1.32
C GLN A 42 -27.10 -6.81 -1.75
N LYS A 43 -27.53 -8.07 -1.90
CA LYS A 43 -26.60 -9.15 -2.29
C LYS A 43 -26.01 -8.84 -3.66
N ASN A 44 -26.87 -8.42 -4.60
CA ASN A 44 -26.45 -7.96 -5.91
C ASN A 44 -25.59 -6.68 -5.83
N SER A 45 -25.91 -5.75 -4.93
CA SER A 45 -25.14 -4.51 -4.75
C SER A 45 -23.74 -4.76 -4.17
N TYR A 46 -23.59 -5.72 -3.26
CA TYR A 46 -22.30 -6.11 -2.69
C TYR A 46 -21.44 -6.85 -3.70
N GLU A 47 -22.01 -7.87 -4.35
CA GLU A 47 -21.30 -8.66 -5.37
C GLU A 47 -20.86 -7.77 -6.54
N SER A 48 -21.71 -6.82 -6.96
CA SER A 48 -21.37 -5.85 -8.01
C SER A 48 -20.22 -4.93 -7.59
N GLN A 49 -20.21 -4.43 -6.36
CA GLN A 49 -19.12 -3.58 -5.84
C GLN A 49 -17.80 -4.36 -5.74
N VAL A 50 -17.83 -5.57 -5.19
CA VAL A 50 -16.65 -6.44 -5.07
C VAL A 50 -16.09 -6.75 -6.45
N LYS A 51 -16.94 -7.15 -7.39
CA LYS A 51 -16.53 -7.45 -8.77
C LYS A 51 -15.93 -6.22 -9.45
N HIS A 52 -16.61 -5.08 -9.38
CA HIS A 52 -16.15 -3.84 -10.00
C HIS A 52 -14.75 -3.43 -9.52
N TYR A 53 -14.53 -3.39 -8.20
CA TYR A 53 -13.23 -2.98 -7.66
C TYR A 53 -12.14 -4.04 -7.86
N LYS A 54 -12.49 -5.32 -7.81
CA LYS A 54 -11.53 -6.39 -8.14
C LYS A 54 -11.07 -6.30 -9.59
N ASP A 55 -12.00 -6.07 -10.52
CA ASP A 55 -11.68 -5.88 -11.94
C ASP A 55 -10.89 -4.59 -12.17
N TYR A 56 -11.23 -3.50 -11.47
CA TYR A 56 -10.54 -2.21 -11.54
C TYR A 56 -9.08 -2.29 -11.07
N ILE A 57 -8.83 -3.00 -9.96
CA ILE A 57 -7.49 -3.25 -9.43
C ILE A 57 -6.71 -4.16 -10.38
N SER A 58 -7.36 -5.21 -10.92
CA SER A 58 -6.70 -6.17 -11.82
C SER A 58 -6.30 -5.58 -13.18
N GLN A 59 -6.99 -4.52 -13.64
CA GLN A 59 -6.63 -3.80 -14.86
C GLN A 59 -5.37 -2.93 -14.70
N ARG A 60 -4.91 -2.67 -13.47
CA ARG A 60 -3.73 -1.85 -13.16
C ARG A 60 -2.53 -2.76 -12.91
N SER A 61 -1.63 -2.84 -13.89
CA SER A 61 -0.39 -3.63 -13.77
C SER A 61 0.61 -3.10 -12.72
N ASP A 62 0.34 -1.92 -12.16
CA ASP A 62 1.13 -1.31 -11.10
C ASP A 62 0.57 -1.59 -9.69
N TRP A 63 -0.57 -2.28 -9.57
CA TRP A 63 -1.26 -2.52 -8.28
C TRP A 63 -1.35 -4.01 -7.95
N GLU A 64 -1.38 -4.31 -6.66
CA GLU A 64 -1.67 -5.64 -6.13
C GLU A 64 -2.71 -5.53 -5.02
N LEU A 65 -3.65 -6.49 -4.97
CA LEU A 65 -4.62 -6.55 -3.89
C LEU A 65 -3.86 -6.93 -2.61
N ALA A 66 -4.01 -6.13 -1.55
CA ALA A 66 -3.39 -6.42 -0.27
C ALA A 66 -4.06 -7.64 0.40
N ASP A 67 -3.28 -8.72 0.58
CA ASP A 67 -3.60 -9.85 1.47
C ASP A 67 -3.33 -9.50 2.95
#